data_AF-A0A436BH10-F1
#
_entry.id   AF-A0A436BH10-F1
#
_cell.length_a   1.000
_cell.length_b   1.000
_cell.length_c   1.000
_cell.angle_alpha   90.00
_cell.angle_beta   90.00
_cell.angle_gamma   90.00
#
_symmetry.space_group_name_H-M   'P 1'
#
loop_
_entity.id
_entity.type
_entity.pdbx_description
1 polymer ?
#
loop_
_entity_poly.entity_id
_entity_poly.type
_entity_poly.pdbx_seq_one_letter_code
_entity_poly.pdbx_strand_id
1 'polypeptide(L)'
;NQAITFSILSGVLQYTFMSINIIMFRKKWPLGSIRRGYTHPFHPIPAMVLFCLCVVTFFAIFLGFGSQLIAMVAFYFLISLWFHFYRYKFVRRGDQFTMPWPKPQGY
;
A
#
# COMPACT_ATOMS: atom_id res chain seq x y z
N ASN A 1 -11.14 1.18 23.58
CA ASN A 1 -11.56 1.92 22.37
C ASN A 1 -10.39 2.47 21.54
N GLN A 2 -9.32 3.03 22.12
CA GLN A 2 -8.18 3.56 21.32
C GLN A 2 -7.47 2.52 20.43
N ALA A 3 -7.31 1.27 20.90
CA ALA A 3 -6.72 0.19 20.09
C ALA A 3 -7.58 -0.20 18.87
N ILE A 4 -8.91 -0.10 18.98
CA ILE A 4 -9.85 -0.39 17.88
C ILE A 4 -9.68 0.69 16.81
N THR A 5 -9.67 1.96 17.21
CA THR A 5 -9.44 3.07 16.28
C THR A 5 -8.09 2.93 15.57
N PHE A 6 -7.02 2.61 16.30
CA PHE A 6 -5.70 2.40 15.71
C PHE A 6 -5.69 1.24 14.68
N SER A 7 -6.36 0.13 14.99
CA SER A 7 -6.48 -1.01 14.09
C SER A 7 -7.22 -0.66 12.79
N ILE A 8 -8.35 0.06 12.90
CA ILE A 8 -9.12 0.52 11.74
C ILE A 8 -8.26 1.45 10.87
N LEU A 9 -7.57 2.41 11.48
CA LEU A 9 -6.71 3.35 10.75
C LEU A 9 -5.56 2.65 10.03
N SER A 10 -4.94 1.67 10.68
CA SER A 10 -3.92 0.81 10.07
C SER A 10 -4.45 0.08 8.85
N GLY A 11 -5.67 -0.47 8.92
CA GLY A 11 -6.35 -1.07 7.78
C GLY A 11 -6.53 -0.09 6.62
N VAL A 12 -7.02 1.12 6.89
CA VAL A 12 -7.20 2.18 5.86
C VAL A 12 -5.88 2.57 5.22
N LEU A 13 -4.80 2.68 6.02
CA LEU A 13 -3.46 2.93 5.51
C LEU A 13 -2.99 1.80 4.59
N GLN A 14 -3.21 0.55 4.97
CA GLN A 14 -2.88 -0.61 4.14
C GLN A 14 -3.66 -0.62 2.81
N TYR A 15 -4.96 -0.29 2.82
CA TYR A 15 -5.76 -0.16 1.60
C TYR A 15 -5.30 0.98 0.69
N THR A 16 -4.74 2.05 1.27
CA THR A 16 -4.15 3.15 0.52
C THR A 16 -2.91 2.68 -0.25
N PHE A 17 -1.99 1.98 0.44
CA PHE A 17 -0.82 1.38 -0.20
C PHE A 17 -1.20 0.32 -1.24
N MET A 18 -2.20 -0.51 -0.96
CA MET A 18 -2.73 -1.50 -1.90
C MET A 18 -3.15 -0.84 -3.24
N SER A 19 -3.92 0.24 -3.16
CA SER A 19 -4.41 0.97 -4.34
C SER A 19 -3.27 1.47 -5.22
N ILE A 20 -2.25 2.09 -4.60
CA ILE A 20 -1.06 2.59 -5.29
C ILE A 20 -0.26 1.42 -5.90
N ASN A 21 -0.02 0.37 -5.12
CA ASN A 21 0.74 -0.80 -5.54
C ASN A 21 0.12 -1.50 -6.75
N ILE A 22 -1.20 -1.64 -6.81
CA ILE A 22 -1.90 -2.22 -7.97
C ILE A 22 -1.73 -1.36 -9.23
N ILE A 23 -1.77 -0.03 -9.11
CA ILE A 23 -1.55 0.88 -10.24
C ILE A 23 -0.11 0.73 -10.74
N MET A 24 0.88 0.75 -9.84
CA MET A 24 2.29 0.56 -10.18
C MET A 24 2.57 -0.81 -10.78
N PHE A 25 1.96 -1.87 -10.23
CA PHE A 25 2.08 -3.23 -10.73
C PHE A 25 1.58 -3.34 -12.17
N ARG A 26 0.44 -2.73 -12.49
CA ARG A 26 -0.10 -2.72 -13.86
C ARG A 26 0.74 -1.93 -14.84
N LYS A 27 1.44 -0.88 -14.39
CA LYS A 27 2.40 -0.15 -15.22
C LYS A 27 3.66 -0.97 -15.50
N LYS A 28 4.16 -1.71 -14.50
CA LYS A 28 5.37 -2.55 -14.63
C LYS A 28 5.13 -3.83 -15.43
N TRP A 29 3.96 -4.42 -15.30
CA TRP A 29 3.53 -5.60 -16.04
C TRP A 29 2.20 -5.28 -16.72
N PRO A 30 2.18 -4.93 -18.02
CA PRO A 30 0.93 -4.69 -18.74
C PRO A 30 0.14 -5.98 -19.00
N LEU A 31 -1.11 -5.84 -19.46
CA LEU A 31 -1.92 -7.00 -19.86
C LEU A 31 -1.20 -7.77 -20.98
N GLY A 32 -1.19 -9.10 -20.89
CA GLY A 32 -0.47 -9.98 -21.81
C GLY A 32 0.97 -10.31 -21.41
N SER A 33 1.59 -9.58 -20.46
CA SER A 33 2.96 -9.87 -20.03
C SER A 33 3.09 -11.07 -19.09
N ILE A 34 2.03 -11.38 -18.33
CA ILE A 34 1.97 -12.51 -17.38
C ILE A 34 0.59 -13.16 -17.42
N ARG A 35 0.52 -14.48 -17.21
CA ARG A 35 -0.76 -15.18 -17.01
C ARG A 35 -1.32 -14.82 -15.63
N ARG A 36 -2.51 -14.22 -15.60
CA ARG A 36 -3.21 -13.81 -14.37
C ARG A 36 -4.51 -14.58 -14.26
N GLY A 37 -4.83 -15.08 -13.06
CA GLY A 37 -6.13 -15.70 -12.79
C GLY A 37 -7.30 -14.72 -12.86
N TYR A 38 -7.03 -13.41 -12.75
CA TYR A 38 -8.05 -12.36 -12.85
C TYR A 38 -7.57 -11.21 -13.73
N THR A 39 -8.26 -10.99 -14.85
CA THR A 39 -8.03 -9.90 -15.79
C THR A 39 -9.33 -9.14 -16.04
N HIS A 40 -9.62 -8.15 -15.20
CA HIS A 40 -10.76 -7.28 -15.42
C HIS A 40 -10.36 -6.05 -16.27
N PRO A 41 -11.12 -5.71 -17.33
CA PRO A 41 -10.85 -4.55 -18.19
C PRO A 41 -10.99 -3.21 -17.45
N PHE A 42 -11.95 -3.09 -16.51
CA PHE A 42 -12.13 -1.86 -15.71
C PHE A 42 -10.98 -1.51 -14.76
N HIS A 43 -9.99 -2.36 -14.52
CA HIS A 43 -8.84 -1.88 -13.76
C HIS A 43 -7.96 -0.94 -14.60
N PRO A 44 -7.52 0.20 -14.05
CA PRO A 44 -7.34 0.45 -12.61
C PRO A 44 -8.48 1.21 -11.90
N ILE A 45 -9.69 1.34 -12.47
CA ILE A 45 -10.81 2.11 -11.90
C ILE A 45 -11.13 1.71 -10.45
N PRO A 46 -11.28 0.43 -10.07
CA PRO A 46 -11.56 0.05 -8.69
C PRO A 46 -10.46 0.49 -7.70
N ALA A 47 -9.20 0.52 -8.14
CA ALA A 47 -8.10 0.98 -7.30
C ALA A 47 -8.12 2.50 -7.10
N MET A 48 -8.53 3.26 -8.12
CA MET A 48 -8.72 4.70 -7.99
C MET A 48 -9.90 5.03 -7.07
N VAL A 49 -11.01 4.31 -7.21
CA VAL A 49 -12.18 4.45 -6.32
C VAL A 49 -11.79 4.14 -4.87
N LEU A 50 -11.09 3.04 -4.63
CA LEU A 50 -10.60 2.68 -3.28
C LEU A 50 -9.69 3.78 -2.72
N PHE A 51 -8.77 4.31 -3.54
CA PHE A 51 -7.90 5.40 -3.12
C PHE A 51 -8.70 6.66 -2.72
N CYS A 52 -9.69 7.06 -3.51
CA CYS A 52 -10.57 8.18 -3.18
C CYS A 52 -11.33 7.96 -1.87
N LEU A 53 -11.86 6.75 -1.64
CA LEU A 53 -12.54 6.39 -0.40
C LEU A 53 -11.60 6.48 0.80
N CYS A 54 -10.37 5.98 0.68
CA CYS A 54 -9.35 6.10 1.73
C CYS A 54 -9.05 7.57 2.07
N VAL A 55 -8.89 8.44 1.05
CA VAL A 55 -8.64 9.87 1.25
C VAL A 55 -9.79 10.55 2.01
N VAL A 56 -11.04 10.31 1.59
CA VAL A 56 -12.23 10.84 2.29
C VAL A 56 -12.29 10.33 3.73
N THR A 57 -11.95 9.06 3.95
CA THR A 57 -11.95 8.44 5.28
C THR A 57 -10.91 9.08 6.19
N PHE A 58 -9.68 9.31 5.69
CA PHE A 58 -8.66 10.02 6.47
C PHE A 58 -9.06 11.45 6.80
N PHE A 59 -9.70 12.15 5.87
CA PHE A 59 -10.22 13.49 6.12
C PHE A 59 -11.29 13.51 7.22
N ALA A 60 -12.27 12.60 7.16
CA ALA A 60 -13.29 12.47 8.20
C ALA A 60 -12.70 12.15 9.58
N ILE A 61 -11.71 11.27 9.62
CA ILE A 61 -11.01 10.89 10.86
C ILE A 61 -10.19 12.05 11.40
N PHE A 62 -9.53 12.82 10.53
CA PHE A 62 -8.79 14.00 10.98
C PHE A 62 -9.69 14.98 11.73
N LEU A 63 -10.95 15.15 11.29
CA LEU A 63 -11.92 16.02 11.95
C LEU A 63 -12.41 15.47 13.32
N GLY A 64 -12.55 14.16 13.47
CA GLY A 64 -13.08 13.55 14.71
C GLY A 64 -12.03 13.03 15.70
N PHE A 65 -10.88 12.58 15.21
CA PHE A 65 -9.84 11.86 15.95
C PHE A 65 -8.42 12.29 15.51
N GLY A 66 -8.23 13.57 15.18
CA GLY A 66 -6.98 14.09 14.62
C GLY A 66 -5.72 13.77 15.42
N SER A 67 -5.77 13.81 16.76
CA SER A 67 -4.62 13.45 17.61
C SER A 67 -4.19 11.99 17.45
N GLN A 68 -5.14 11.07 17.28
CA GLN A 68 -4.88 9.64 17.06
C GLN A 68 -4.29 9.40 15.67
N LEU A 69 -4.79 10.13 14.67
CA LEU A 69 -4.25 10.07 13.31
C LEU A 69 -2.79 10.55 13.27
N ILE A 70 -2.47 11.68 13.92
CA ILE A 70 -1.10 12.21 14.00
C ILE A 70 -0.17 11.23 14.72
N ALA A 71 -0.59 10.69 15.86
CA ALA A 71 0.20 9.72 16.63
C ALA A 71 0.50 8.47 15.79
N MET A 72 -0.47 7.99 15.03
CA MET A 72 -0.29 6.86 14.13
C MET A 72 0.68 7.18 12.98
N VAL A 73 0.50 8.31 12.28
CA VAL A 73 1.39 8.71 11.19
C VAL A 73 2.82 8.84 11.70
N ALA A 74 3.02 9.48 12.85
CA ALA A 74 4.33 9.58 13.50
C ALA A 74 4.93 8.20 13.81
N PHE A 75 4.13 7.28 14.36
CA PHE A 75 4.56 5.91 14.63
C PHE A 75 5.05 5.19 13.36
N TYR A 76 4.22 5.14 12.31
CA TYR A 76 4.61 4.47 11.06
C TYR A 76 5.79 5.14 10.38
N PHE A 77 5.90 6.47 10.46
CA PHE A 77 7.04 7.20 9.94
C PHE A 77 8.34 6.82 10.65
N LEU A 78 8.34 6.83 11.99
CA LEU A 78 9.50 6.43 12.79
C LEU A 78 9.91 4.97 12.55
N ILE A 79 8.94 4.06 12.48
CA ILE A 79 9.21 2.65 12.17
C ILE A 79 9.75 2.49 10.75
N SER A 80 9.25 3.27 9.78
CA SER A 80 9.75 3.25 8.40
C SER A 80 11.21 3.72 8.33
N LEU A 81 11.57 4.80 9.04
CA LEU A 81 12.96 5.26 9.14
C LEU A 81 13.85 4.22 9.82
N TRP A 82 13.42 3.68 10.96
CA TRP A 82 14.16 2.62 11.65
C TRP A 82 14.36 1.40 10.74
N PHE A 83 13.32 0.99 10.01
CA PHE A 83 13.41 -0.12 9.08
C PHE A 83 14.42 0.17 7.98
N HIS A 84 14.39 1.36 7.38
CA HIS A 84 15.28 1.76 6.31
C HIS A 84 16.76 1.81 6.75
N PHE A 85 17.06 2.44 7.88
CA PHE A 85 18.45 2.62 8.32
C PHE A 85 19.04 1.40 9.03
N TYR A 86 18.24 0.70 9.83
CA TYR A 86 18.75 -0.37 10.68
C TYR A 86 18.42 -1.77 10.13
N ARG A 87 17.15 -2.03 9.81
CA ARG A 87 16.70 -3.39 9.48
C ARG A 87 16.94 -3.78 8.03
N TYR A 88 16.96 -2.81 7.11
CA TYR A 88 17.03 -3.02 5.67
C TYR A 88 18.27 -3.80 5.23
N LYS A 89 19.43 -3.56 5.87
CA LYS A 89 20.69 -4.27 5.57
C LYS A 89 20.64 -5.78 5.83
N PHE A 90 19.70 -6.23 6.66
CA PHE A 90 19.52 -7.64 7.01
C PHE A 90 18.40 -8.31 6.19
N VAL A 91 17.83 -7.64 5.18
CA VAL A 91 16.80 -8.22 4.32
C VAL A 91 17.46 -8.74 3.04
N ARG A 92 17.35 -10.05 2.78
CA ARG A 92 17.80 -10.65 1.52
C ARG A 92 16.91 -10.13 0.38
N ARG A 93 17.49 -9.30 -0.49
CA ARG A 93 16.80 -8.66 -1.62
C ARG A 93 16.49 -9.71 -2.68
N GLY A 94 15.26 -9.73 -3.22
CA GLY A 94 14.89 -10.57 -4.37
C GLY A 94 14.56 -12.02 -4.06
N ASP A 95 15.03 -12.60 -2.94
CA ASP A 95 14.76 -14.00 -2.57
C ASP A 95 13.27 -14.29 -2.26
N GLN A 96 12.46 -13.25 -2.05
CA GLN A 96 11.01 -13.39 -1.83
C GLN A 96 10.21 -13.54 -3.13
N PHE A 97 10.79 -13.21 -4.29
CA PHE A 97 10.14 -13.30 -5.59
C PHE A 97 10.67 -14.52 -6.36
N THR A 98 10.23 -15.70 -5.97
CA THR A 98 10.49 -16.96 -6.70
C THR A 98 9.58 -17.12 -7.94
N MET A 99 8.75 -16.12 -8.24
CA MET A 99 7.84 -16.14 -9.37
C MET A 99 8.63 -16.06 -10.69
N PRO A 100 8.41 -16.97 -11.66
CA PRO A 100 9.06 -16.94 -12.98
C PRO A 100 8.41 -15.88 -13.89
N TRP A 101 8.35 -14.63 -13.42
CA TRP A 101 7.78 -13.52 -14.18
C TRP A 101 8.86 -12.83 -15.01
N PRO A 102 8.51 -12.30 -16.19
CA PRO A 102 9.42 -11.48 -16.96
C PRO A 102 9.80 -10.22 -16.16
N LYS A 103 10.98 -9.67 -16.46
CA LYS A 103 11.45 -8.43 -15.83
C LYS A 103 10.40 -7.31 -15.97
N PRO A 104 10.18 -6.50 -14.92
CA PRO A 104 9.25 -5.38 -15.01
C PRO A 104 9.73 -4.38 -16.07
N GLN A 105 8.78 -3.74 -16.76
CA GLN A 105 9.12 -2.66 -17.69
C GLN A 105 9.81 -1.51 -16.94
N GLY A 106 10.97 -1.09 -17.44
CA GLY A 106 11.77 0.00 -16.88
C GLY A 106 12.88 -0.42 -15.89
N TYR A 107 13.27 -1.70 -15.85
CA TYR A 107 14.40 -2.24 -15.06
C TYR A 107 15.27 -3.20 -15.87
#